data_AF-A0A359FU11-F1
#
_entry.id   AF-A0A359FU11-F1
#
_cell.length_a   1.000
_cell.length_b   1.000
_cell.length_c   1.000
_cell.angle_alpha   90.00
_cell.angle_beta   90.00
_cell.angle_gamma   90.00
#
_symmetry.space_group_name_H-M   'P 1'
#
loop_
_entity.id
_entity.type
_entity.pdbx_description
1 polymer ?
#
loop_
_entity_poly.entity_id
_entity_poly.type
_entity_poly.pdbx_seq_one_letter_code
_entity_poly.pdbx_strand_id
1 'polypeptide(L)'
;MFAVSCADDSIDSFIVEKPDSVTELEYLNDYDPLKSYIDRSANPNFKLGAGVTVSDYIQKGSYYRWINENFDMVTAGNAMKYGSVVGDNGAMNFGSVIQFVGAAKEAGIEIYGHTLLWHAQQNKKYLALLMADKELETDDSEQETVLFISTPEAKANVWDWQLTYTLPQPLTSGTEYTLKLRAMASSNMTVAFWRFDGAATNYGPDFGVGETWTDVAITFTPTINATTLQFNFGTFGGDLSFDDVVLTAAGSDENLVENGTFEVDDLTGWAKPGWHGYSFMVSKVAAGPNVWWTQLL
;
A
#
# COMPACT_ATOMS: atom_id res chain seq x y z
N MET A 1 6.22 36.62 78.96
CA MET A 1 7.27 35.67 79.34
C MET A 1 8.12 35.44 78.09
N PHE A 2 9.14 36.28 77.89
CA PHE A 2 10.15 36.06 76.86
C PHE A 2 11.27 35.29 77.54
N ALA A 3 11.39 34.00 77.24
CA ALA A 3 12.55 33.22 77.62
C ALA A 3 13.57 33.36 76.50
N VAL A 4 14.59 34.20 76.74
CA VAL A 4 15.87 34.11 76.03
C VAL A 4 16.61 32.93 76.64
N SER A 5 16.90 31.92 75.82
CA SER A 5 17.86 30.87 76.13
C SER A 5 19.13 31.18 75.36
N CYS A 6 20.15 31.70 76.04
CA CYS A 6 21.52 31.64 75.54
C CYS A 6 21.98 30.18 75.68
N ALA A 7 21.70 29.36 74.67
CA ALA A 7 22.46 28.14 74.45
C ALA A 7 23.61 28.50 73.52
N ASP A 8 24.83 28.18 73.94
CA ASP A 8 26.05 28.30 73.16
C ASP A 8 25.91 27.42 71.91
N ASP A 9 25.59 28.02 70.75
CA ASP A 9 25.51 27.32 69.47
C ASP A 9 26.93 26.97 69.00
N SER A 10 27.55 26.02 69.70
CA SER A 10 28.57 25.19 69.08
C SER A 10 27.84 24.25 68.12
N ILE A 11 27.54 24.75 66.92
CA ILE A 11 27.33 23.86 65.78
C ILE A 11 28.66 23.12 65.63
N ASP A 12 28.72 21.89 66.13
CA ASP A 12 29.76 20.94 65.77
C ASP A 12 29.76 20.89 64.24
N SER A 13 30.75 21.54 63.63
CA SER A 13 30.94 21.48 62.20
C SER A 13 31.31 20.04 61.88
N PHE A 14 30.33 19.24 61.44
CA PHE A 14 30.59 17.96 60.81
C PHE A 14 31.32 18.25 59.50
N ILE A 15 32.65 18.23 59.55
CA ILE A 15 33.49 18.25 58.37
C ILE A 15 33.40 16.84 57.80
N VAL A 16 32.55 16.68 56.78
CA VAL A 16 32.53 15.45 56.00
C VAL A 16 33.68 15.52 55.02
N GLU A 17 34.68 14.67 55.18
CA GLU A 17 35.74 14.52 54.18
C GLU A 17 35.13 14.10 52.84
N LYS A 18 35.57 14.76 51.77
CA LYS A 18 35.14 14.44 50.42
C LYS A 18 35.53 12.97 50.14
N PRO A 19 34.62 12.11 49.65
CA PRO A 19 34.94 10.73 49.34
C PRO A 19 36.09 10.64 48.34
N ASP A 20 37.00 9.69 48.52
CA ASP A 20 38.13 9.46 47.61
C ASP A 20 37.69 9.32 46.14
N SER A 21 36.53 8.70 45.91
CA SER A 21 35.94 8.56 44.56
C SER A 21 35.57 9.88 43.89
N VAL A 22 35.32 10.94 44.65
CA VAL A 22 35.09 12.30 44.12
C VAL A 22 36.42 13.01 43.93
N THR A 23 37.33 12.87 44.90
CA THR A 23 38.68 13.45 44.86
C THR A 23 39.48 12.95 43.64
N GLU A 24 39.43 11.65 43.35
CA GLU A 24 40.08 11.04 42.18
C GLU A 24 39.56 11.57 40.83
N LEU A 25 38.36 12.13 40.79
CA LEU A 25 37.75 12.71 39.59
C LEU A 25 37.87 14.24 39.53
N GLU A 26 38.45 14.90 40.53
CA GLU A 26 38.54 16.37 40.55
C GLU A 26 39.38 16.95 39.43
N TYR A 27 40.37 16.20 38.93
CA TYR A 27 41.14 16.61 37.75
C TYR A 27 40.23 16.85 36.53
N LEU A 28 39.02 16.28 36.50
CA LEU A 28 38.06 16.55 35.43
C LEU A 28 37.57 18.01 35.42
N ASN A 29 37.61 18.69 36.57
CA ASN A 29 37.24 20.11 36.67
C ASN A 29 38.25 21.04 35.98
N ASP A 30 39.46 20.54 35.71
CA ASP A 30 40.51 21.32 35.04
C ASP A 30 40.34 21.34 33.51
N TYR A 31 39.43 20.52 32.95
CA TYR A 31 39.14 20.55 31.52
C TYR A 31 38.06 21.56 31.17
N ASP A 32 38.35 22.38 30.16
CA ASP A 32 37.35 23.20 29.50
C ASP A 32 36.29 22.37 28.76
N PRO A 33 35.14 22.96 28.37
CA PRO A 33 34.14 22.28 27.56
C PRO A 33 34.71 21.73 26.25
N LEU A 34 34.28 20.54 25.82
CA LEU A 34 34.86 19.83 24.66
C LEU A 34 34.95 20.69 23.38
N LYS A 35 33.91 21.47 23.08
CA LYS A 35 33.86 22.36 21.90
C LYS A 35 34.91 23.48 21.89
N SER A 36 35.55 23.78 23.03
CA SER A 36 36.59 24.81 23.15
C SER A 36 37.94 24.35 22.61
N TYR A 37 38.22 23.04 22.61
CA TYR A 37 39.47 22.47 22.10
C TYR A 37 39.55 22.43 20.57
N ILE A 38 38.49 22.87 19.88
CA ILE A 38 38.45 22.92 18.42
C ILE A 38 39.08 24.24 17.98
N ASP A 39 40.15 24.14 17.19
CA ASP A 39 40.71 25.31 16.50
C ASP A 39 39.72 25.79 15.43
N ARG A 40 38.95 26.84 15.78
CA ARG A 40 37.96 27.46 14.90
C ARG A 40 38.59 28.32 13.80
N SER A 41 39.86 28.71 13.94
CA SER A 41 40.56 29.42 12.87
C SER A 41 40.95 28.47 11.75
N ALA A 42 41.40 27.26 12.09
CA ALA A 42 41.67 26.20 11.12
C ALA A 42 40.38 25.51 10.61
N ASN A 43 39.35 25.38 11.46
CA ASN A 43 38.13 24.63 11.17
C ASN A 43 36.86 25.46 11.40
N PRO A 44 36.64 26.57 10.68
CA PRO A 44 35.56 27.52 10.96
C PRO A 44 34.14 26.94 10.80
N ASN A 45 33.99 25.87 10.01
CA ASN A 45 32.70 25.25 9.71
C ASN A 45 32.48 23.91 10.43
N PHE A 46 33.48 23.40 11.15
CA PHE A 46 33.34 22.14 11.88
C PHE A 46 32.50 22.35 13.14
N LYS A 47 31.49 21.50 13.35
CA LYS A 47 30.61 21.52 14.51
C LYS A 47 30.76 20.21 15.27
N LEU A 48 31.02 20.30 16.57
CA LEU A 48 31.05 19.12 17.43
C LEU A 48 29.63 18.74 17.81
N GLY A 49 29.15 17.62 17.26
CA GLY A 49 27.80 17.12 17.49
C GLY A 49 27.73 16.00 18.52
N ALA A 50 26.61 15.89 19.24
CA ALA A 50 26.27 14.74 20.08
C ALA A 50 24.95 14.09 19.68
N GLY A 51 24.90 12.76 19.72
CA GLY A 51 23.65 12.01 19.70
C GLY A 51 22.97 12.06 21.07
N VAL A 52 21.68 12.40 21.12
CA VAL A 52 20.96 12.57 22.38
C VAL A 52 19.70 11.71 22.49
N THR A 53 19.45 11.23 23.70
CA THR A 53 18.17 10.64 24.07
C THR A 53 17.18 11.76 24.35
N VAL A 54 16.14 11.89 23.51
CA VAL A 54 15.19 13.01 23.57
C VAL A 54 14.47 13.09 24.92
N SER A 55 14.07 11.96 25.51
CA SER A 55 13.38 11.93 26.80
C SER A 55 14.22 12.51 27.94
N ASP A 56 15.53 12.38 27.89
CA ASP A 56 16.45 12.88 28.92
C ASP A 56 16.80 14.35 28.65
N TYR A 57 16.96 14.71 27.38
CA TYR A 57 17.25 16.07 26.95
C TYR A 57 16.13 17.05 27.33
N ILE A 58 14.86 16.67 27.11
CA ILE A 58 13.71 17.55 27.39
C ILE A 58 13.47 17.79 28.89
N GLN A 59 14.02 16.95 29.78
CA GLN A 59 13.93 17.13 31.23
C GLN A 59 14.77 18.31 31.74
N LYS A 60 15.67 18.87 30.91
CA LYS A 60 16.55 19.99 31.25
C LYS A 60 17.40 19.75 32.51
N GLY A 61 17.72 18.49 32.78
CA GLY A 61 18.55 18.05 33.91
C GLY A 61 20.05 18.24 33.69
N SER A 62 20.87 17.49 34.43
CA SER A 62 22.33 17.50 34.27
C SER A 62 22.76 17.06 32.85
N TYR A 63 22.05 16.10 32.26
CA TYR A 63 22.30 15.64 30.88
C TYR A 63 22.19 16.77 29.85
N TYR A 64 21.07 17.51 29.86
CA TYR A 64 20.87 18.68 29.00
C TYR A 64 21.96 19.74 29.19
N ARG A 65 22.30 20.05 30.45
CA ARG A 65 23.36 21.04 30.76
C ARG A 65 24.71 20.59 30.22
N TRP A 66 25.07 19.33 30.46
CA TRP A 66 26.33 18.77 29.99
C TRP A 66 26.43 18.77 28.46
N ILE A 67 25.36 18.40 27.76
CA ILE A 67 25.31 18.43 26.29
C ILE A 67 25.52 19.86 25.77
N ASN A 68 24.77 20.84 26.29
CA ASN A 68 24.81 22.21 25.77
C ASN A 68 26.11 22.94 26.10
N GLU A 69 26.76 22.57 27.21
CA GLU A 69 28.07 23.07 27.56
C GLU A 69 29.13 22.57 26.57
N ASN A 70 29.09 21.29 26.21
CA ASN A 70 30.18 20.63 25.50
C ASN A 70 30.06 20.60 23.97
N PHE A 71 28.87 20.77 23.40
CA PHE A 71 28.62 20.53 21.96
C PHE A 71 28.02 21.75 21.26
N ASP A 72 28.25 21.84 19.94
CA ASP A 72 27.69 22.88 19.07
C ASP A 72 26.34 22.47 18.46
N MET A 73 26.08 21.15 18.41
CA MET A 73 24.96 20.56 17.70
C MET A 73 24.49 19.25 18.35
N VAL A 74 23.21 18.94 18.21
CA VAL A 74 22.61 17.69 18.70
C VAL A 74 21.85 16.95 17.61
N THR A 75 21.83 15.63 17.71
CA THR A 75 21.03 14.74 16.84
C THR A 75 20.16 13.86 17.72
N ALA A 76 18.85 13.84 17.50
CA ALA A 76 17.98 12.90 18.20
C ALA A 76 18.34 11.45 17.81
N GLY A 77 18.73 10.63 18.78
CA GLY A 77 19.18 9.26 18.49
C GLY A 77 18.10 8.37 17.84
N ASN A 78 16.84 8.59 18.20
CA ASN A 78 15.71 7.82 17.64
C ASN A 78 14.47 8.65 17.32
N ALA A 79 14.12 9.64 18.12
CA ALA A 79 12.81 10.29 18.07
C ALA A 79 12.45 10.94 16.72
N MET A 80 13.44 11.27 15.88
CA MET A 80 13.23 11.87 14.56
C MET A 80 13.29 10.86 13.39
N LYS A 81 13.46 9.57 13.68
CA LYS A 81 13.45 8.52 12.65
C LYS A 81 12.01 8.16 12.29
N TYR A 82 11.82 7.74 11.03
CA TYR A 82 10.52 7.40 10.46
C TYR A 82 9.63 6.55 11.39
N GLY A 83 10.13 5.41 11.86
CA GLY A 83 9.35 4.49 12.70
C GLY A 83 9.03 5.00 14.11
N SER A 84 9.64 6.10 14.53
CA SER A 84 9.32 6.78 15.80
C SER A 84 8.25 7.86 15.65
N VAL A 85 7.94 8.25 14.40
CA VAL A 85 7.00 9.33 14.08
C VAL A 85 5.74 8.78 13.39
N VAL A 86 5.87 7.78 12.53
CA VAL A 86 4.77 7.28 11.68
C VAL A 86 4.14 6.03 12.30
N GLY A 87 2.85 6.13 12.65
CA GLY A 87 2.04 5.02 13.14
C GLY A 87 1.58 4.07 12.03
N ASP A 88 0.99 2.93 12.42
CA ASP A 88 0.61 1.84 11.50
C ASP A 88 -0.41 2.22 10.44
N ASN A 89 -1.20 3.27 10.70
CA ASN A 89 -2.20 3.82 9.78
C ASN A 89 -1.69 5.09 9.06
N GLY A 90 -0.41 5.42 9.19
CA GLY A 90 0.18 6.64 8.63
C GLY A 90 0.00 7.89 9.47
N ALA A 91 -0.74 7.84 10.58
CA ALA A 91 -0.87 8.99 11.48
C ALA A 91 0.51 9.33 12.06
N MET A 92 0.89 10.61 11.93
CA MET A 92 2.19 11.09 12.40
C MET A 92 2.09 11.70 13.79
N ASN A 93 3.02 11.35 14.67
CA ASN A 93 3.15 11.94 16.00
C ASN A 93 4.52 12.61 16.15
N PHE A 94 4.52 13.95 16.13
CA PHE A 94 5.71 14.78 16.31
C PHE A 94 5.87 15.33 17.74
N GLY A 95 5.06 14.91 18.71
CA GLY A 95 4.99 15.54 20.04
C GLY A 95 6.36 15.66 20.73
N SER A 96 7.10 14.55 20.86
CA SER A 96 8.44 14.56 21.46
C SER A 96 9.47 15.31 20.61
N VAL A 97 9.32 15.30 19.28
CA VAL A 97 10.20 16.05 18.37
C VAL A 97 10.00 17.55 18.55
N ILE A 98 8.77 18.01 18.68
CA ILE A 98 8.44 19.42 18.92
C ILE A 98 9.05 19.89 20.26
N GLN A 99 8.91 19.09 21.32
CA GLN A 99 9.50 19.40 22.62
C GLN A 99 11.04 19.45 22.56
N PHE A 100 11.66 18.49 21.85
CA PHE A 100 13.10 18.46 21.64
C PHE A 100 13.61 19.69 20.87
N VAL A 101 12.96 20.02 19.76
CA VAL A 101 13.30 21.19 18.94
C VAL A 101 13.13 22.48 19.75
N GLY A 102 12.07 22.58 20.55
CA GLY A 102 11.85 23.70 21.46
C GLY A 102 12.99 23.84 22.48
N ALA A 103 13.33 22.76 23.18
CA ALA A 103 14.41 22.77 24.17
C ALA A 103 15.79 23.10 23.56
N ALA A 104 16.09 22.58 22.37
CA ALA A 104 17.34 22.90 21.66
C ALA A 104 17.38 24.36 21.19
N LYS A 105 16.27 24.88 20.67
CA LYS A 105 16.15 26.29 20.27
C LYS A 105 16.33 27.24 21.47
N GLU A 106 15.73 26.93 22.61
CA GLU A 106 15.91 27.70 23.85
C GLU A 106 17.37 27.66 24.36
N ALA A 107 18.06 26.54 24.16
CA ALA A 107 19.49 26.41 24.49
C ALA A 107 20.41 27.15 23.51
N GLY A 108 19.92 27.56 22.35
CA GLY A 108 20.75 28.08 21.27
C GLY A 108 21.66 27.03 20.61
N ILE A 109 21.36 25.74 20.75
CA ILE A 109 22.12 24.65 20.12
C ILE A 109 21.48 24.22 18.80
N GLU A 110 22.31 23.89 17.81
CA GLU A 110 21.81 23.45 16.51
C GLU A 110 21.33 22.00 16.52
N ILE A 111 20.45 21.65 15.58
CA ILE A 111 19.94 20.29 15.42
C ILE A 111 20.32 19.76 14.04
N TYR A 112 20.90 18.56 14.01
CA TYR A 112 21.00 17.76 12.80
C TYR A 112 19.84 16.77 12.73
N GLY A 113 19.02 16.88 11.68
CA GLY A 113 17.87 16.01 11.47
C GLY A 113 18.31 14.60 11.04
N HIS A 114 17.83 13.59 11.76
CA HIS A 114 18.13 12.18 11.46
C HIS A 114 16.89 11.32 11.71
N THR A 115 16.18 10.85 10.69
CA THR A 115 16.40 10.95 9.22
C THR A 115 15.06 10.75 8.50
N LEU A 116 14.95 11.24 7.25
CA LEU A 116 13.73 11.07 6.44
C LEU A 116 13.63 9.66 5.84
N LEU A 117 14.70 9.18 5.22
CA LEU A 117 14.74 7.89 4.54
C LEU A 117 15.85 7.03 5.12
N TRP A 118 15.53 5.77 5.40
CA TRP A 118 16.48 4.80 5.92
C TRP A 118 16.00 3.38 5.67
N HIS A 119 16.90 2.43 5.45
CA HIS A 119 16.55 1.01 5.26
C HIS A 119 16.12 0.31 6.56
N ALA A 120 16.29 0.96 7.70
CA ALA A 120 16.01 0.43 9.03
C ALA A 120 15.08 1.38 9.82
N GLN A 121 14.39 0.83 10.83
CA GLN A 121 13.48 1.59 11.70
C GLN A 121 12.39 2.35 10.92
N GLN A 122 11.80 1.67 9.92
CA GLN A 122 10.63 2.14 9.17
C GLN A 122 9.35 1.47 9.69
N ASN A 123 8.19 2.12 9.54
CA ASN A 123 6.90 1.48 9.77
C ASN A 123 6.51 0.65 8.54
N LYS A 124 6.93 -0.62 8.54
CA LYS A 124 6.65 -1.54 7.42
C LYS A 124 5.16 -1.80 7.20
N LYS A 125 4.35 -1.77 8.27
CA LYS A 125 2.91 -2.03 8.17
C LYS A 125 2.22 -0.93 7.37
N TYR A 126 2.50 0.33 7.68
CA TYR A 126 1.97 1.43 6.89
C TYR A 126 2.53 1.45 5.46
N LEU A 127 3.85 1.23 5.29
CA LEU A 127 4.45 1.19 3.95
C LEU A 127 3.86 0.08 3.07
N ALA A 128 3.59 -1.10 3.63
CA ALA A 128 2.92 -2.17 2.90
C ALA A 128 1.48 -1.82 2.51
N LEU A 129 0.74 -1.06 3.33
CA LEU A 129 -0.59 -0.55 2.96
C LEU A 129 -0.54 0.47 1.82
N LEU A 130 0.54 1.23 1.69
CA LEU A 130 0.71 2.16 0.56
C LEU A 130 1.06 1.43 -0.73
N MET A 131 1.64 0.24 -0.63
CA MET A 131 1.90 -0.65 -1.76
C MET A 131 0.72 -1.58 -2.07
N ALA A 132 -0.27 -1.66 -1.18
CA ALA A 132 -1.43 -2.51 -1.37
C ALA A 132 -2.35 -1.88 -2.42
N ASP A 133 -2.98 -2.75 -3.21
CA ASP A 133 -3.96 -2.36 -4.21
C ASP A 133 -5.07 -1.55 -3.54
N LYS A 134 -5.40 -0.41 -4.15
CA LYS A 134 -6.53 0.42 -3.72
C LYS A 134 -7.60 0.33 -4.78
N GLU A 135 -8.80 0.03 -4.34
CA GLU A 135 -10.02 0.21 -5.13
C GLU A 135 -10.12 1.70 -5.51
N LEU A 136 -10.29 2.00 -6.80
CA LEU A 136 -10.64 3.35 -7.22
C LEU A 136 -12.09 3.58 -6.81
N GLU A 137 -12.35 4.70 -6.12
CA GLU A 137 -13.72 5.15 -5.93
C GLU A 137 -14.26 5.54 -7.31
N THR A 138 -15.25 4.80 -7.80
CA THR A 138 -15.94 5.13 -9.04
C THR A 138 -16.81 6.36 -8.84
N ASP A 139 -16.65 7.34 -9.71
CA ASP A 139 -17.68 8.36 -9.88
C ASP A 139 -18.85 7.70 -10.63
N ASP A 140 -20.05 7.66 -10.03
CA ASP A 140 -21.27 7.11 -10.64
C ASP A 140 -21.64 7.77 -11.98
N SER A 141 -20.97 8.87 -12.37
CA SER A 141 -21.09 9.51 -13.68
C SER A 141 -20.09 9.01 -14.73
N GLU A 142 -19.07 8.25 -14.35
CA GLU A 142 -18.14 7.61 -15.28
C GLU A 142 -18.81 6.40 -15.94
N GLN A 143 -18.71 6.34 -17.27
CA GLN A 143 -19.24 5.26 -18.07
C GLN A 143 -18.09 4.45 -18.63
N GLU A 144 -18.16 3.13 -18.50
CA GLU A 144 -17.20 2.18 -19.08
C GLU A 144 -17.73 1.64 -20.40
N THR A 145 -16.84 1.44 -21.35
CA THR A 145 -17.17 0.87 -22.66
C THR A 145 -17.04 -0.64 -22.58
N VAL A 146 -18.15 -1.36 -22.74
CA VAL A 146 -18.23 -2.80 -22.46
C VAL A 146 -18.87 -3.57 -23.60
N LEU A 147 -18.71 -4.89 -23.59
CA LEU A 147 -19.54 -5.79 -24.37
C LEU A 147 -20.89 -5.94 -23.68
N PHE A 148 -21.92 -5.32 -24.25
CA PHE A 148 -23.28 -5.37 -23.73
C PHE A 148 -24.12 -6.39 -24.50
N ILE A 149 -24.84 -7.23 -23.75
CA ILE A 149 -25.70 -8.30 -24.25
C ILE A 149 -27.08 -8.09 -23.63
N SER A 150 -28.14 -8.09 -24.45
CA SER A 150 -29.52 -8.01 -23.97
C SER A 150 -30.33 -9.18 -24.50
N THR A 151 -30.82 -10.02 -23.58
CA THR A 151 -31.66 -11.17 -23.89
C THR A 151 -33.13 -10.86 -23.56
N PRO A 152 -34.06 -11.07 -24.50
CA PRO A 152 -35.46 -10.67 -24.29
C PRO A 152 -36.20 -11.57 -23.30
N GLU A 153 -35.75 -12.83 -23.15
CA GLU A 153 -36.32 -13.79 -22.22
C GLU A 153 -35.31 -14.89 -21.84
N ALA A 154 -35.58 -15.52 -20.69
CA ALA A 154 -34.96 -16.80 -20.34
C ALA A 154 -35.53 -17.93 -21.22
N LYS A 155 -34.65 -18.83 -21.65
CA LYS A 155 -34.97 -20.05 -22.41
C LYS A 155 -34.80 -21.30 -21.55
N ALA A 156 -35.09 -22.46 -22.13
CA ALA A 156 -35.14 -23.73 -21.41
C ALA A 156 -33.75 -24.30 -21.11
N ASN A 157 -32.78 -24.07 -22.00
CA ASN A 157 -31.45 -24.66 -21.93
C ASN A 157 -30.36 -23.58 -21.89
N VAL A 158 -29.23 -23.90 -21.27
CA VAL A 158 -28.10 -22.96 -21.15
C VAL A 158 -27.48 -22.58 -22.49
N TRP A 159 -27.58 -23.43 -23.51
CA TRP A 159 -27.08 -23.18 -24.87
C TRP A 159 -28.08 -22.45 -25.77
N ASP A 160 -29.28 -22.15 -25.29
CA ASP A 160 -30.28 -21.50 -26.14
C ASP A 160 -29.86 -20.06 -26.47
N TRP A 161 -29.02 -19.43 -25.63
CA TRP A 161 -28.24 -18.21 -25.92
C TRP A 161 -26.75 -18.50 -25.77
N GLN A 162 -25.98 -18.16 -26.80
CA GLN A 162 -24.53 -18.37 -26.86
C GLN A 162 -23.88 -17.18 -27.52
N LEU A 163 -22.88 -16.63 -26.84
CA LEU A 163 -21.88 -15.76 -27.41
C LEU A 163 -20.60 -16.57 -27.61
N THR A 164 -19.93 -16.38 -28.74
CA THR A 164 -18.73 -17.11 -29.11
C THR A 164 -17.57 -16.16 -29.35
N TYR A 165 -16.38 -16.54 -28.92
CA TYR A 165 -15.13 -15.90 -29.32
C TYR A 165 -14.27 -16.87 -30.13
N THR A 166 -13.89 -16.47 -31.34
CA THR A 166 -12.98 -17.25 -32.20
C THR A 166 -11.54 -16.94 -31.83
N LEU A 167 -10.79 -17.96 -31.44
CA LEU A 167 -9.40 -17.77 -31.02
C LEU A 167 -8.49 -17.52 -32.23
N PRO A 168 -7.50 -16.62 -32.13
CA PRO A 168 -6.52 -16.40 -33.19
C PRO A 168 -5.63 -17.62 -33.40
N GLN A 169 -5.42 -18.42 -32.35
CA GLN A 169 -4.74 -19.71 -32.39
C GLN A 169 -5.50 -20.73 -31.52
N PRO A 170 -5.62 -22.00 -31.94
CA PRO A 170 -6.27 -23.02 -31.13
C PRO A 170 -5.60 -23.18 -29.77
N LEU A 171 -6.40 -23.43 -28.73
CA LEU A 171 -5.86 -23.88 -27.45
C LEU A 171 -5.16 -25.23 -27.63
N THR A 172 -4.16 -25.48 -26.80
CA THR A 172 -3.48 -26.77 -26.75
C THR A 172 -4.09 -27.67 -25.67
N SER A 173 -4.58 -28.84 -26.07
CA SER A 173 -5.11 -29.85 -25.15
C SER A 173 -4.08 -30.20 -24.07
N GLY A 174 -4.52 -30.27 -22.81
CA GLY A 174 -3.67 -30.57 -21.66
C GLY A 174 -2.85 -29.40 -21.11
N THR A 175 -2.92 -28.22 -21.72
CA THR A 175 -2.30 -26.99 -21.20
C THR A 175 -3.29 -26.25 -20.30
N GLU A 176 -2.88 -25.79 -19.12
CA GLU A 176 -3.75 -25.00 -18.26
C GLU A 176 -3.84 -23.54 -18.76
N TYR A 177 -5.05 -22.98 -18.73
CA TYR A 177 -5.34 -21.59 -19.08
C TYR A 177 -6.11 -20.90 -17.97
N THR A 178 -5.95 -19.59 -17.86
CA THR A 178 -6.74 -18.72 -16.98
C THR A 178 -7.54 -17.73 -17.81
N LEU A 179 -8.86 -17.78 -17.67
CA LEU A 179 -9.75 -16.71 -18.16
C LEU A 179 -9.96 -15.71 -17.02
N LYS A 180 -9.77 -14.43 -17.33
CA LYS A 180 -10.16 -13.30 -16.49
C LYS A 180 -11.12 -12.40 -17.25
N LEU A 181 -12.12 -11.86 -16.56
CA LEU A 181 -13.00 -10.82 -17.09
C LEU A 181 -13.69 -10.11 -15.93
N ARG A 182 -14.17 -8.90 -16.19
CA ARG A 182 -15.18 -8.23 -15.37
C ARG A 182 -16.55 -8.54 -15.93
N ALA A 183 -17.51 -8.83 -15.06
CA ALA A 183 -18.87 -9.11 -15.47
C ALA A 183 -19.92 -8.54 -14.52
N MET A 184 -21.06 -8.14 -15.09
CA MET A 184 -22.25 -7.69 -14.37
C MET A 184 -23.51 -8.13 -15.13
N ALA A 185 -24.54 -8.54 -14.39
CA ALA A 185 -25.83 -8.96 -14.95
C ALA A 185 -26.98 -8.23 -14.26
N SER A 186 -28.12 -8.08 -14.92
CA SER A 186 -29.32 -7.45 -14.32
C SER A 186 -29.99 -8.31 -13.24
N SER A 187 -29.57 -9.57 -13.08
CA SER A 187 -29.90 -10.44 -11.95
C SER A 187 -28.86 -11.56 -11.85
N ASN A 188 -28.69 -12.14 -10.66
CA ASN A 188 -27.74 -13.23 -10.45
C ASN A 188 -27.95 -14.39 -11.43
N MET A 189 -26.88 -14.81 -12.10
CA MET A 189 -26.92 -15.85 -13.13
C MET A 189 -25.61 -16.64 -13.18
N THR A 190 -25.61 -17.71 -13.97
CA THR A 190 -24.41 -18.52 -14.24
C THR A 190 -24.16 -18.56 -15.74
N VAL A 191 -22.93 -18.23 -16.14
CA VAL A 191 -22.46 -18.41 -17.50
C VAL A 191 -21.82 -19.78 -17.61
N ALA A 192 -22.40 -20.64 -18.45
CA ALA A 192 -21.81 -21.92 -18.78
C ALA A 192 -20.69 -21.72 -19.80
N PHE A 193 -19.44 -21.92 -19.39
CA PHE A 193 -18.27 -21.57 -20.20
C PHE A 193 -17.65 -22.82 -20.83
N TRP A 194 -17.77 -22.93 -22.14
CA TRP A 194 -17.36 -24.12 -22.90
C TRP A 194 -16.31 -23.79 -23.95
N ARG A 195 -15.62 -24.84 -24.40
CA ARG A 195 -14.70 -24.80 -25.52
C ARG A 195 -15.19 -25.72 -26.63
N PHE A 196 -15.03 -25.30 -27.87
CA PHE A 196 -15.46 -26.04 -29.05
C PHE A 196 -14.35 -26.06 -30.11
N ASP A 197 -14.17 -27.19 -30.78
CA ASP A 197 -13.17 -27.39 -31.84
C ASP A 197 -13.79 -27.56 -33.25
N GLY A 198 -15.10 -27.41 -33.38
CA GLY A 198 -15.85 -27.69 -34.60
C GLY A 198 -16.59 -29.04 -34.59
N ALA A 199 -16.25 -29.95 -33.66
CA ALA A 199 -16.86 -31.28 -33.56
C ALA A 199 -17.22 -31.69 -32.12
N ALA A 200 -16.34 -31.45 -31.17
CA ALA A 200 -16.47 -31.81 -29.78
C ALA A 200 -16.53 -30.56 -28.88
N THR A 201 -17.29 -30.69 -27.78
CA THR A 201 -17.41 -29.65 -26.75
C THR A 201 -16.72 -30.12 -25.48
N ASN A 202 -15.92 -29.23 -24.90
CA ASN A 202 -15.34 -29.40 -23.58
C ASN A 202 -16.03 -28.42 -22.61
N TYR A 203 -16.75 -28.97 -21.63
CA TYR A 203 -17.64 -28.25 -20.72
C TYR A 203 -16.94 -27.77 -19.45
N GLY A 204 -17.39 -26.63 -18.91
CA GLY A 204 -16.99 -26.06 -17.61
C GLY A 204 -15.50 -25.73 -17.48
N PRO A 205 -15.04 -25.01 -16.46
CA PRO A 205 -15.82 -24.55 -15.33
C PRO A 205 -16.74 -23.41 -15.72
N ASP A 206 -17.92 -23.40 -15.12
CA ASP A 206 -18.89 -22.32 -15.25
C ASP A 206 -18.60 -21.25 -14.18
N PHE A 207 -19.09 -20.03 -14.38
CA PHE A 207 -18.88 -18.94 -13.42
C PHE A 207 -20.16 -18.15 -13.14
N GLY A 208 -20.29 -17.64 -11.92
CA GLY A 208 -21.41 -16.80 -11.50
C GLY A 208 -21.19 -15.34 -11.88
N VAL A 209 -22.27 -14.64 -12.20
CA VAL A 209 -22.30 -13.20 -12.45
C VAL A 209 -23.44 -12.59 -11.64
N GLY A 210 -23.16 -11.48 -10.95
CA GLY A 210 -24.11 -10.82 -10.05
C GLY A 210 -24.58 -9.46 -10.54
N GLU A 211 -25.40 -8.81 -9.71
CA GLU A 211 -25.99 -7.47 -9.95
C GLU A 211 -25.01 -6.30 -9.81
N THR A 212 -23.78 -6.58 -9.38
CA THR A 212 -22.69 -5.63 -9.31
C THR A 212 -21.52 -6.14 -10.15
N TRP A 213 -20.69 -5.23 -10.63
CA TRP A 213 -19.44 -5.59 -11.27
C TRP A 213 -18.60 -6.49 -10.37
N THR A 214 -18.12 -7.59 -10.94
CA THR A 214 -17.30 -8.59 -10.25
C THR A 214 -16.18 -9.05 -11.15
N ASP A 215 -14.99 -9.22 -10.56
CA ASP A 215 -13.87 -9.89 -11.21
C ASP A 215 -14.09 -11.40 -11.21
N VAL A 216 -14.12 -11.97 -12.40
CA VAL A 216 -14.17 -13.41 -12.64
C VAL A 216 -12.77 -13.88 -13.00
N ALA A 217 -12.27 -14.90 -12.29
CA ALA A 217 -11.04 -15.60 -12.64
C ALA A 217 -11.27 -17.11 -12.53
N ILE A 218 -11.22 -17.82 -13.66
CA ILE A 218 -11.35 -19.28 -13.71
C ILE A 218 -10.15 -19.92 -14.40
N THR A 219 -9.69 -21.04 -13.86
CA THR A 219 -8.64 -21.86 -14.49
C THR A 219 -9.25 -23.13 -15.08
N PHE A 220 -8.75 -23.56 -16.23
CA PHE A 220 -9.21 -24.77 -16.89
C PHE A 220 -8.11 -25.40 -17.74
N THR A 221 -8.20 -26.71 -17.94
CA THR A 221 -7.33 -27.47 -18.84
C THR A 221 -8.18 -28.13 -19.92
N PRO A 222 -8.13 -27.69 -21.19
CA PRO A 222 -8.97 -28.24 -22.22
C PRO A 222 -8.51 -29.65 -22.60
N THR A 223 -9.47 -30.51 -22.93
CA THR A 223 -9.22 -31.89 -23.41
C THR A 223 -9.24 -32.00 -24.94
N ILE A 224 -9.36 -30.88 -25.63
CA ILE A 224 -9.44 -30.73 -27.09
C ILE A 224 -8.63 -29.50 -27.51
N ASN A 225 -8.21 -29.46 -28.78
CA ASN A 225 -7.56 -28.28 -29.35
C ASN A 225 -8.62 -27.26 -29.80
N ALA A 226 -9.22 -26.58 -28.83
CA ALA A 226 -10.37 -25.72 -29.04
C ALA A 226 -10.03 -24.50 -29.89
N THR A 227 -10.91 -24.17 -30.85
CA THR A 227 -10.80 -22.98 -31.71
C THR A 227 -11.76 -21.88 -31.27
N THR A 228 -12.74 -22.20 -30.42
CA THR A 228 -13.82 -21.30 -30.06
C THR A 228 -14.13 -21.41 -28.57
N LEU A 229 -14.24 -20.26 -27.92
CA LEU A 229 -14.82 -20.14 -26.59
C LEU A 229 -16.32 -19.88 -26.71
N GLN A 230 -17.12 -20.49 -25.85
CA GLN A 230 -18.57 -20.30 -25.81
C GLN A 230 -19.01 -19.85 -24.42
N PHE A 231 -19.70 -18.73 -24.37
CA PHE A 231 -20.34 -18.19 -23.18
C PHE A 231 -21.84 -18.46 -23.33
N ASN A 232 -22.35 -19.44 -22.59
CA ASN A 232 -23.70 -19.96 -22.73
C ASN A 232 -24.55 -19.44 -21.56
N PHE A 233 -25.63 -18.73 -21.88
CA PHE A 233 -26.48 -18.02 -20.91
C PHE A 233 -27.97 -18.10 -21.29
N GLY A 234 -28.36 -19.18 -21.96
CA GLY A 234 -29.71 -19.35 -22.49
C GLY A 234 -30.83 -19.28 -21.46
N THR A 235 -30.60 -19.70 -20.22
CA THR A 235 -31.59 -19.62 -19.14
C THR A 235 -31.71 -18.22 -18.52
N PHE A 236 -31.01 -17.22 -19.06
CA PHE A 236 -31.01 -15.85 -18.56
C PHE A 236 -31.83 -14.92 -19.47
N GLY A 237 -32.73 -14.14 -18.85
CA GLY A 237 -33.47 -13.05 -19.47
C GLY A 237 -33.09 -11.73 -18.79
N GLY A 238 -32.52 -10.79 -19.52
CA GLY A 238 -32.03 -9.52 -18.98
C GLY A 238 -30.78 -9.02 -19.68
N ASP A 239 -30.05 -8.15 -18.99
CA ASP A 239 -28.85 -7.52 -19.50
C ASP A 239 -27.60 -8.12 -18.86
N LEU A 240 -26.56 -8.33 -19.66
CA LEU A 240 -25.28 -8.91 -19.26
C LEU A 240 -24.15 -8.08 -19.89
N SER A 241 -23.17 -7.71 -19.09
CA SER A 241 -22.00 -6.95 -19.53
C SER A 241 -20.73 -7.75 -19.24
N PHE A 242 -19.82 -7.77 -20.21
CA PHE A 242 -18.46 -8.26 -20.04
C PHE A 242 -17.46 -7.16 -20.37
N ASP A 243 -16.38 -7.11 -19.63
CA ASP A 243 -15.27 -6.21 -19.87
C ASP A 243 -13.94 -6.86 -19.47
N ASP A 244 -12.82 -6.29 -19.92
CA ASP A 244 -11.46 -6.70 -19.60
C ASP A 244 -11.20 -8.22 -19.78
N VAL A 245 -11.71 -8.79 -20.88
CA VAL A 245 -11.61 -10.23 -21.14
C VAL A 245 -10.18 -10.59 -21.54
N VAL A 246 -9.53 -11.41 -20.72
CA VAL A 246 -8.15 -11.87 -20.90
C VAL A 246 -8.09 -13.39 -20.80
N LEU A 247 -7.40 -14.03 -21.74
CA LEU A 247 -7.11 -15.47 -21.69
C LEU A 247 -5.61 -15.70 -21.83
N THR A 248 -4.99 -16.34 -20.83
CA THR A 248 -3.54 -16.62 -20.83
C THR A 248 -3.28 -18.11 -20.57
N ALA A 249 -2.23 -18.65 -21.17
CA ALA A 249 -1.72 -19.98 -20.84
C ALA A 249 -0.87 -19.91 -19.56
N ALA A 250 -0.83 -21.00 -18.78
CA ALA A 250 0.01 -21.08 -17.58
C ALA A 250 1.49 -20.80 -17.93
N GLY A 251 2.06 -19.78 -17.28
CA GLY A 251 3.45 -19.36 -17.51
C GLY A 251 3.68 -18.47 -18.74
N SER A 252 2.62 -17.95 -19.37
CA SER A 252 2.69 -16.98 -20.46
C SER A 252 1.91 -15.71 -20.11
N ASP A 253 2.43 -14.56 -20.54
CA ASP A 253 1.74 -13.26 -20.48
C ASP A 253 1.00 -12.92 -21.79
N GLU A 254 1.04 -13.82 -22.78
CA GLU A 254 0.34 -13.64 -24.06
C GLU A 254 -1.17 -13.76 -23.87
N ASN A 255 -1.89 -12.66 -24.13
CA ASN A 255 -3.35 -12.64 -24.15
C ASN A 255 -3.88 -13.16 -25.49
N LEU A 256 -4.68 -14.23 -25.45
CA LEU A 256 -5.33 -14.86 -26.61
C LEU A 256 -6.68 -14.21 -26.98
N VAL A 257 -7.12 -13.20 -26.24
CA VAL A 257 -8.29 -12.38 -26.57
C VAL A 257 -7.82 -11.01 -27.08
N GLU A 258 -7.90 -10.79 -28.39
CA GLU A 258 -7.40 -9.57 -29.03
C GLU A 258 -8.28 -8.35 -28.72
N ASN A 259 -9.60 -8.56 -28.67
CA ASN A 259 -10.59 -7.52 -28.41
C ASN A 259 -11.36 -7.82 -27.12
N GLY A 260 -10.67 -7.64 -25.98
CA GLY A 260 -11.21 -7.92 -24.65
C GLY A 260 -11.61 -6.70 -23.84
N THR A 261 -11.13 -5.50 -24.20
CA THR A 261 -11.37 -4.25 -23.46
C THR A 261 -12.51 -3.40 -24.05
N PHE A 262 -12.96 -3.72 -25.27
CA PHE A 262 -14.07 -3.04 -25.95
C PHE A 262 -13.96 -1.51 -26.09
N GLU A 263 -12.78 -0.92 -25.89
CA GLU A 263 -12.53 0.53 -25.96
C GLU A 263 -12.63 1.12 -27.38
N VAL A 264 -12.70 0.25 -28.37
CA VAL A 264 -13.00 0.59 -29.76
C VAL A 264 -14.31 -0.10 -30.10
N ASP A 265 -15.17 0.58 -30.87
CA ASP A 265 -16.44 0.03 -31.38
C ASP A 265 -16.18 -1.07 -32.43
N ASP A 266 -15.66 -2.20 -31.95
CA ASP A 266 -15.27 -3.38 -32.69
C ASP A 266 -15.74 -4.63 -31.93
N LEU A 267 -16.13 -5.65 -32.68
CA LEU A 267 -16.54 -6.96 -32.17
C LEU A 267 -15.72 -8.08 -32.81
N THR A 268 -14.53 -7.77 -33.33
CA THR A 268 -13.62 -8.75 -33.93
C THR A 268 -13.44 -9.97 -33.01
N GLY A 269 -13.62 -11.16 -33.59
CA GLY A 269 -13.58 -12.45 -32.88
C GLY A 269 -14.90 -12.83 -32.18
N TRP A 270 -15.74 -11.87 -31.81
CA TRP A 270 -17.01 -12.08 -31.11
C TRP A 270 -18.18 -12.27 -32.08
N ALA A 271 -18.96 -13.31 -31.86
CA ALA A 271 -20.11 -13.64 -32.69
C ALA A 271 -21.19 -14.37 -31.88
N LYS A 272 -22.35 -14.57 -32.51
CA LYS A 272 -23.39 -15.47 -32.01
C LYS A 272 -23.94 -16.31 -33.15
N PRO A 273 -24.46 -17.52 -32.88
CA PRO A 273 -25.22 -18.25 -33.87
C PRO A 273 -26.36 -17.41 -34.46
N GLY A 274 -26.52 -17.46 -35.79
CA GLY A 274 -27.46 -16.59 -36.52
C GLY A 274 -28.93 -16.76 -36.14
N TRP A 275 -29.30 -17.90 -35.56
CA TRP A 275 -30.66 -18.19 -35.08
C TRP A 275 -30.93 -17.67 -33.66
N HIS A 276 -29.95 -17.13 -32.95
CA HIS A 276 -30.17 -16.51 -31.65
C HIS A 276 -30.72 -15.10 -31.79
N GLY A 277 -31.88 -14.83 -31.17
CA GLY A 277 -32.62 -13.56 -31.32
C GLY A 277 -32.21 -12.43 -30.39
N TYR A 278 -31.18 -12.61 -29.56
CA TYR A 278 -30.68 -11.56 -28.66
C TYR A 278 -29.75 -10.56 -29.38
N SER A 279 -29.50 -9.40 -28.79
CA SER A 279 -28.55 -8.40 -29.30
C SER A 279 -27.27 -8.35 -28.48
N PHE A 280 -26.14 -8.11 -29.14
CA PHE A 280 -24.90 -7.73 -28.46
C PHE A 280 -24.20 -6.61 -29.25
N MET A 281 -23.55 -5.70 -28.53
CA MET A 281 -22.86 -4.55 -29.09
C MET A 281 -21.81 -4.02 -28.10
N VAL A 282 -20.91 -3.18 -28.58
CA VAL A 282 -20.13 -2.31 -27.70
C VAL A 282 -21.06 -1.19 -27.22
N SER A 283 -21.16 -0.98 -25.90
CA SER A 283 -22.02 0.05 -25.32
C SER A 283 -21.38 0.64 -24.06
N LYS A 284 -21.85 1.82 -23.67
CA LYS A 284 -21.47 2.46 -22.42
C LYS A 284 -22.44 2.11 -21.32
N VAL A 285 -21.93 1.66 -20.18
CA VAL A 285 -22.71 1.36 -18.96
C VAL A 285 -22.09 2.08 -17.76
N ALA A 286 -22.83 2.21 -16.66
CA ALA A 286 -22.29 2.79 -15.43
C ALA A 286 -21.04 2.00 -14.99
N ALA A 287 -19.95 2.72 -14.72
CA ALA A 287 -18.71 2.15 -14.22
C ALA A 287 -18.96 1.37 -12.92
N GLY A 288 -18.32 0.20 -12.81
CA GLY A 288 -18.19 -0.51 -11.55
C GLY A 288 -16.82 -0.31 -10.95
N PRO A 289 -16.61 -0.64 -9.67
CA PRO A 289 -15.29 -0.57 -9.05
C PRO A 289 -14.26 -1.22 -9.97
N ASN A 290 -13.20 -0.47 -10.27
CA ASN A 290 -12.25 -0.79 -11.31
C ASN A 290 -10.85 -0.73 -10.72
N VAL A 291 -10.13 -1.85 -10.71
CA VAL A 291 -8.79 -1.95 -10.14
C VAL A 291 -7.76 -1.64 -11.23
N TRP A 292 -7.70 -0.40 -11.69
CA TRP A 292 -6.65 -0.01 -12.65
C TRP A 292 -5.32 0.20 -11.92
N TRP A 293 -4.31 -0.52 -12.41
CA TRP A 293 -2.90 -0.38 -12.04
C TRP A 293 -2.38 0.99 -12.47
N THR A 294 -2.50 1.99 -11.59
CA THR A 294 -1.44 2.99 -11.59
C THR A 294 -0.22 2.29 -10.98
N GLN A 295 0.71 1.87 -11.83
CA GLN A 295 2.09 1.72 -11.39
C GLN A 295 2.50 3.08 -10.81
N LEU A 296 2.29 3.26 -9.51
CA LEU A 296 2.86 4.33 -8.73
C LEU A 296 4.34 3.98 -8.58
N LEU A 297 5.09 4.25 -9.65
CA LEU A 297 6.54 4.45 -9.60
C LEU A 297 6.86 5.66 -8.72
#